data_AF-A0A9N9H2M3-F1
#
_entry.id   AF-A0A9N9H2M3-F1
#
_cell.length_a   1.000
_cell.length_b   1.000
_cell.length_c   1.000
_cell.angle_alpha   90.00
_cell.angle_beta   90.00
_cell.angle_gamma   90.00
#
_symmetry.space_group_name_H-M   'P 1'
#
loop_
_entity.id
_entity.type
_entity.pdbx_description
1 polymer ?
#
loop_
_entity_poly.entity_id
_entity_poly.type
_entity_poly.pdbx_seq_one_letter_code
_entity_poly.pdbx_strand_id
1 'polypeptide(L)'
;MNAQKLETIETMKNKLTNKYELNIQFFPSAGLPKEKLEWVNNIKQLWITIRKIIKRELIRKKKKEIKHKIELRQEFLSTKSKHIIDKVLDRDSRQILLDRIINTQEDGTTQIITDPTQIKDKVKEHLYQWTKGTQIDTSIKNT
;
A
#
# COMPACT_ATOMS: atom_id res chain seq x y z
N MET A 1 -20.98 34.74 7.50
CA MET A 1 -20.09 33.56 7.64
C MET A 1 -20.35 32.69 8.88
N ASN A 2 -21.08 33.16 9.91
CA ASN A 2 -21.34 32.38 11.14
C ASN A 2 -22.57 31.45 11.09
N ALA A 3 -23.63 31.81 10.36
CA ALA A 3 -24.88 31.03 10.33
C ALA A 3 -24.72 29.63 9.69
N GLN A 4 -24.07 29.54 8.52
CA GLN A 4 -23.82 28.26 7.85
C GLN A 4 -22.96 27.31 8.70
N LYS A 5 -21.96 27.84 9.43
CA LYS A 5 -21.12 27.01 10.33
C LYS A 5 -21.91 26.47 11.50
N LEU A 6 -22.79 27.27 12.10
CA LEU A 6 -23.69 26.85 13.19
C LEU A 6 -24.64 25.73 12.72
N GLU A 7 -25.23 25.90 11.53
CA GLU A 7 -26.12 24.91 10.92
C GLU A 7 -25.40 23.58 10.59
N THR A 8 -24.13 23.66 10.16
CA THR A 8 -23.30 22.46 9.93
C THR A 8 -22.95 21.75 11.25
N ILE A 9 -22.71 22.49 12.33
CA ILE A 9 -22.42 21.93 13.65
C ILE A 9 -23.66 21.26 14.23
N GLU A 10 -24.82 21.88 14.07
CA GLU A 10 -26.10 21.38 14.58
C GLU A 10 -26.55 20.10 13.85
N THR A 11 -26.37 20.06 12.52
CA THR A 11 -26.61 18.84 11.73
C THR A 11 -25.64 17.71 12.09
N MET A 12 -24.37 18.01 12.37
CA MET A 12 -23.40 17.01 12.84
C MET A 12 -23.75 16.50 14.25
N LYS A 13 -24.15 17.40 15.16
CA LYS A 13 -24.62 17.06 16.51
C LYS A 13 -25.81 16.11 16.44
N ASN A 14 -26.83 16.41 15.65
CA ASN A 14 -28.03 15.58 15.51
C ASN A 14 -27.71 14.19 14.93
N LYS A 15 -26.80 14.10 13.96
CA LYS A 15 -26.33 12.81 13.42
C LYS A 15 -25.59 11.97 14.48
N LEU A 16 -24.75 12.59 15.31
CA LEU A 16 -24.02 11.92 16.39
C LEU A 16 -24.96 11.49 17.53
N THR A 17 -25.88 12.35 17.92
CA THR A 17 -26.87 12.09 18.98
C THR A 17 -27.82 10.96 18.58
N ASN A 18 -28.33 10.95 17.34
CA ASN A 18 -29.21 9.87 16.87
C ASN A 18 -28.48 8.54 16.65
N LYS A 19 -27.22 8.56 16.20
CA LYS A 19 -26.47 7.33 15.90
C LYS A 19 -25.99 6.61 17.16
N TYR A 20 -25.78 7.33 18.25
CA TYR A 20 -25.18 6.78 19.48
C TYR A 20 -26.01 7.05 20.75
N GLU A 21 -27.24 7.52 20.61
CA GLU A 21 -28.19 7.77 21.71
C GLU A 21 -27.59 8.64 22.84
N LEU A 22 -26.82 9.66 22.46
CA LEU A 22 -26.11 10.50 23.44
C LEU A 22 -27.05 11.53 24.06
N ASN A 23 -27.46 11.31 25.31
CA ASN A 23 -28.25 12.27 26.07
C ASN A 23 -27.37 13.43 26.58
N ILE A 24 -27.29 14.52 25.81
CA ILE A 24 -26.58 15.74 26.19
C ILE A 24 -27.56 16.64 26.95
N GLN A 25 -27.49 16.62 28.28
CA GLN A 25 -28.27 17.51 29.14
C GLN A 25 -27.68 18.94 29.16
N PHE A 26 -28.54 19.95 29.14
CA PHE A 26 -28.14 21.34 29.31
C PHE A 26 -27.65 21.62 30.73
N PHE A 27 -26.74 22.59 30.86
CA PHE A 27 -26.19 22.98 32.17
C PHE A 27 -27.29 23.57 33.07
N PRO A 28 -27.45 23.09 34.32
CA PRO A 28 -28.41 23.65 35.26
C PRO A 28 -27.89 24.98 35.82
N SER A 29 -28.24 26.10 35.15
CA SER A 29 -27.82 27.45 35.53
C SER A 29 -28.41 27.93 36.86
N ALA A 30 -29.68 27.60 37.12
CA ALA A 30 -30.42 27.96 38.34
C ALA A 30 -30.46 26.84 39.40
N GLY A 31 -29.72 25.74 39.21
CA GLY A 31 -29.82 24.53 40.03
C GLY A 31 -29.02 24.56 41.34
N LEU A 32 -29.37 23.64 42.26
CA LEU A 32 -28.64 23.42 43.50
C LEU A 32 -27.21 22.89 43.23
N PRO A 33 -26.25 23.04 44.16
CA PRO A 33 -24.89 22.54 43.99
C PRO A 33 -24.80 21.04 43.66
N LYS A 34 -25.74 20.22 44.16
CA LYS A 34 -25.83 18.78 43.86
C LYS A 34 -26.14 18.50 42.40
N GLU A 35 -27.08 19.24 41.81
CA GLU A 35 -27.48 19.09 40.40
C GLU A 35 -26.34 19.48 39.45
N LYS A 36 -25.55 20.50 39.83
CA LYS A 36 -24.34 20.89 39.11
C LYS A 36 -23.27 19.78 39.14
N LEU A 37 -23.12 19.09 40.28
CA LEU A 37 -22.17 17.97 40.42
C LEU A 37 -22.59 16.75 39.59
N GLU A 38 -23.89 16.42 39.59
CA GLU A 38 -24.45 15.35 38.76
C GLU A 38 -24.27 15.66 37.27
N TRP A 39 -24.51 16.90 36.86
CA TRP A 39 -24.26 17.33 35.48
C TRP A 39 -22.79 17.15 35.09
N VAL A 40 -21.84 17.56 35.94
CA VAL A 40 -20.40 17.37 35.67
C VAL A 40 -20.06 15.88 35.51
N ASN A 41 -20.61 15.02 36.36
CA ASN A 41 -20.42 13.57 36.25
C ASN A 41 -21.02 13.01 34.95
N ASN A 42 -22.21 13.46 34.57
CA ASN A 42 -22.86 13.08 33.30
C ASN A 42 -22.01 13.48 32.10
N ILE A 43 -21.49 14.70 32.08
CA ILE A 43 -20.58 15.18 31.01
C ILE A 43 -19.29 14.37 30.97
N LYS A 44 -18.71 14.02 32.13
CA LYS A 44 -17.50 13.18 32.19
C LYS A 44 -17.76 11.79 31.60
N GLN A 45 -18.89 11.17 31.92
CA GLN A 45 -19.27 9.87 31.35
C GLN A 45 -19.56 9.95 29.85
N LEU A 46 -20.20 11.03 29.42
CA LEU A 46 -20.48 11.29 28.00
C LEU A 46 -19.17 11.46 27.23
N TRP A 47 -18.20 12.20 27.76
CA TRP A 47 -16.87 12.34 27.18
C TRP A 47 -16.13 11.01 27.05
N ILE A 48 -16.15 10.17 28.09
CA ILE A 48 -15.55 8.84 28.06
C ILE A 48 -16.21 7.98 26.98
N THR A 49 -17.54 8.03 26.87
CA THR A 49 -18.31 7.27 25.90
C THR A 49 -17.99 7.71 24.48
N ILE A 50 -17.95 9.02 24.21
CA ILE A 50 -17.56 9.58 22.91
C ILE A 50 -16.14 9.11 22.55
N ARG A 51 -15.17 9.19 23.47
CA ARG A 51 -13.80 8.75 23.22
C ARG A 51 -13.74 7.26 22.84
N LYS A 52 -14.52 6.41 23.52
CA LYS A 52 -14.64 4.99 23.19
C LYS A 52 -15.27 4.77 21.81
N ILE A 53 -16.30 5.54 21.44
CA ILE A 53 -16.94 5.49 20.12
C ILE A 53 -15.94 5.85 19.03
N ILE A 54 -15.24 6.98 19.16
CA ILE A 54 -14.24 7.44 18.18
C ILE A 54 -13.16 6.38 18.00
N LYS A 55 -12.62 5.83 19.09
CA LYS A 55 -11.62 4.76 19.03
C LYS A 55 -12.14 3.53 18.28
N ARG A 56 -13.39 3.12 18.54
CA ARG A 56 -14.02 1.98 17.84
C ARG A 56 -14.18 2.25 16.35
N GLU A 57 -14.64 3.43 15.95
CA GLU A 57 -14.81 3.80 14.55
C GLU A 57 -13.47 3.88 13.80
N LEU A 58 -12.43 4.44 14.43
CA LEU A 58 -11.08 4.46 13.86
C LEU A 58 -10.54 3.05 13.63
N ILE A 59 -10.69 2.15 14.61
CA ILE A 59 -10.28 0.74 14.46
C ILE A 59 -11.09 0.07 13.35
N ARG A 60 -12.41 0.33 13.27
CA ARG A 60 -13.28 -0.22 12.23
C ARG A 60 -12.84 0.23 10.84
N LYS A 61 -12.53 1.52 10.66
CA LYS A 61 -12.05 2.08 9.40
C LYS A 61 -10.70 1.46 9.00
N LYS A 62 -9.76 1.37 9.92
CA LYS A 62 -8.45 0.71 9.69
C LYS A 62 -8.62 -0.75 9.29
N LYS A 63 -9.49 -1.51 9.97
CA LYS A 63 -9.77 -2.92 9.63
C LYS A 63 -10.37 -3.05 8.22
N LYS A 64 -11.29 -2.16 7.84
CA LYS A 64 -11.86 -2.15 6.48
C LYS A 64 -10.79 -1.90 5.42
N GLU A 65 -9.90 -0.94 5.66
CA GLU A 65 -8.82 -0.62 4.73
C GLU A 65 -7.84 -1.79 4.58
N ILE A 66 -7.44 -2.43 5.69
CA ILE A 66 -6.60 -3.63 5.66
C ILE A 66 -7.28 -4.74 4.86
N LYS A 67 -8.58 -5.01 5.13
CA LYS A 67 -9.35 -6.04 4.41
C LYS A 67 -9.34 -5.77 2.91
N HIS A 68 -9.64 -4.54 2.51
CA HIS A 68 -9.66 -4.14 1.11
C HIS A 68 -8.29 -4.31 0.43
N LYS A 69 -7.18 -3.95 1.11
CA LYS A 69 -5.83 -4.18 0.60
C LYS A 69 -5.48 -5.65 0.46
N ILE A 70 -5.95 -6.50 1.38
CA ILE A 70 -5.77 -7.96 1.29
C ILE A 70 -6.55 -8.51 0.09
N GLU A 71 -7.80 -8.11 -0.10
CA GLU A 71 -8.63 -8.53 -1.23
C GLU A 71 -7.99 -8.17 -2.57
N LEU A 72 -7.54 -6.91 -2.72
CA LEU A 72 -6.79 -6.48 -3.91
C LEU A 72 -5.52 -7.32 -4.14
N ARG A 73 -4.79 -7.66 -3.07
CA ARG A 73 -3.58 -8.48 -3.19
C ARG A 73 -3.90 -9.92 -3.61
N GLN A 74 -5.01 -10.48 -3.15
CA GLN A 74 -5.48 -11.81 -3.58
C GLN A 74 -5.87 -11.80 -5.05
N GLU A 75 -6.54 -10.76 -5.52
CA GLU A 75 -6.88 -10.57 -6.93
C GLU A 75 -5.63 -10.39 -7.80
N PHE A 76 -4.64 -9.63 -7.34
CA PHE A 76 -3.37 -9.50 -8.05
C PHE A 76 -2.57 -10.82 -8.05
N LEU A 77 -2.77 -11.71 -7.08
CA LEU A 77 -2.11 -13.00 -7.06
C LEU A 77 -2.65 -13.92 -8.15
N SER A 78 -3.96 -13.88 -8.46
CA SER A 78 -4.54 -14.68 -9.55
C SER A 78 -4.19 -14.13 -10.93
N THR A 79 -4.10 -12.80 -11.08
CA THR A 79 -3.86 -12.15 -12.39
C THR A 79 -2.38 -11.91 -12.70
N LYS A 80 -1.57 -11.47 -11.73
CA LYS A 80 -0.18 -11.03 -11.88
C LYS A 80 0.73 -11.57 -10.77
N SER A 81 0.65 -12.88 -10.52
CA SER A 81 1.40 -13.59 -9.46
C SER A 81 2.90 -13.26 -9.44
N LYS A 82 3.57 -13.25 -10.61
CA LYS A 82 5.00 -12.94 -10.74
C LYS A 82 5.35 -11.57 -10.15
N HIS A 83 4.57 -10.55 -10.46
CA HIS A 83 4.82 -9.19 -9.96
C HIS A 83 4.73 -9.10 -8.44
N ILE A 84 3.76 -9.81 -7.82
CA ILE A 84 3.67 -9.88 -6.36
C ILE A 84 4.89 -10.59 -5.78
N ILE A 85 5.28 -11.73 -6.34
CA ILE A 85 6.42 -12.51 -5.84
C ILE A 85 7.69 -11.67 -5.90
N ASP A 86 7.92 -10.98 -7.03
CA ASP A 86 9.07 -10.10 -7.20
C ASP A 86 9.06 -8.95 -6.17
N LYS A 87 7.90 -8.35 -5.89
CA LYS A 87 7.75 -7.32 -4.85
C LYS A 87 7.91 -7.84 -3.42
N VAL A 88 7.50 -9.08 -3.13
CA VAL A 88 7.64 -9.69 -1.80
C VAL A 88 9.08 -10.08 -1.52
N LEU A 89 9.77 -10.60 -2.52
CA LEU A 89 11.16 -11.03 -2.42
C LEU A 89 12.14 -9.87 -2.61
N ASP A 90 11.63 -8.62 -2.71
CA ASP A 90 12.40 -7.41 -2.97
C ASP A 90 13.39 -7.58 -4.13
N ARG A 91 12.95 -8.32 -5.15
CA ARG A 91 13.75 -8.58 -6.34
C ARG A 91 13.63 -7.34 -7.24
N ASP A 92 14.60 -6.45 -7.11
CA ASP A 92 14.78 -5.40 -8.10
C ASP A 92 15.07 -6.04 -9.46
N SER A 93 14.14 -5.86 -10.40
CA SER A 93 14.37 -6.28 -11.79
C SER A 93 15.40 -5.35 -12.41
N ARG A 94 16.68 -5.71 -12.31
CA ARG A 94 17.75 -5.01 -13.03
C ARG A 94 17.62 -5.34 -14.50
N GLN A 95 17.19 -4.37 -15.29
CA GLN A 95 17.16 -4.48 -16.75
C GLN A 95 18.47 -3.94 -17.31
N ILE A 96 19.15 -4.73 -18.15
CA ILE A 96 20.29 -4.26 -18.93
C ILE A 96 19.72 -3.86 -20.29
N LEU A 97 19.81 -2.58 -20.63
CA LEU A 97 19.46 -2.04 -21.94
C LEU A 97 20.72 -2.10 -22.81
N LEU A 98 20.61 -2.77 -23.96
CA LEU A 98 21.69 -2.90 -24.94
C LEU A 98 21.29 -2.13 -26.19
N ASP A 99 21.94 -0.99 -26.42
CA ASP A 99 21.64 -0.11 -27.55
C ASP A 99 22.47 -0.45 -28.79
N ARG A 100 23.67 -1.02 -28.59
CA ARG A 100 24.64 -1.29 -29.66
C ARG A 100 25.45 -2.54 -29.36
N ILE A 101 25.70 -3.34 -30.40
CA ILE A 101 26.65 -4.45 -30.38
C ILE A 101 27.77 -4.14 -31.36
N ILE A 102 29.01 -4.33 -30.92
CA ILE A 102 30.20 -4.22 -31.76
C ILE A 102 30.66 -5.63 -32.08
N ASN A 103 30.68 -5.98 -33.37
CA ASN A 103 31.16 -7.27 -33.83
C ASN A 103 32.43 -7.06 -34.66
N THR A 104 33.55 -7.57 -34.17
CA THR A 104 34.82 -7.54 -34.90
C THR A 104 34.89 -8.80 -35.75
N GLN A 105 34.91 -8.64 -37.07
CA GLN A 105 35.11 -9.78 -37.98
C GLN A 105 36.60 -10.13 -38.07
N GLU A 106 36.91 -11.36 -38.49
CA GLU A 106 38.30 -11.87 -38.61
C GLU A 106 39.16 -11.03 -39.56
N ASP A 107 38.54 -10.33 -40.51
CA ASP A 107 39.19 -9.41 -41.46
C ASP A 107 39.54 -8.02 -40.85
N GLY A 108 39.35 -7.83 -39.55
CA GLY A 108 39.65 -6.57 -38.84
C GLY A 108 38.64 -5.44 -39.08
N THR A 109 37.55 -5.71 -39.80
CA THR A 109 36.45 -4.76 -39.98
C THR A 109 35.48 -4.80 -38.81
N THR A 110 35.11 -3.61 -38.34
CA THR A 110 34.19 -3.44 -37.20
C THR A 110 32.77 -3.19 -37.70
N GLN A 111 31.87 -4.13 -37.44
CA GLN A 111 30.45 -3.96 -37.74
C GLN A 111 29.70 -3.53 -36.48
N ILE A 112 29.03 -2.37 -36.54
CA ILE A 112 28.19 -1.87 -35.45
C ILE A 112 26.74 -2.19 -35.78
N ILE A 113 26.09 -2.96 -34.90
CA ILE A 113 24.67 -3.32 -35.02
C ILE A 113 23.88 -2.42 -34.06
N THR A 114 22.97 -1.62 -34.62
CA THR A 114 22.08 -0.69 -33.90
C THR A 114 20.61 -1.11 -33.96
N ASP A 115 20.24 -2.07 -34.80
CA ASP A 115 18.86 -2.54 -34.95
C ASP A 115 18.45 -3.39 -33.73
N PRO A 116 17.38 -3.00 -32.98
CA PRO A 116 16.93 -3.70 -31.78
C PRO A 116 16.63 -5.19 -31.99
N THR A 117 16.11 -5.54 -33.16
CA THR A 117 15.76 -6.94 -33.47
C THR A 117 17.02 -7.80 -33.61
N GLN A 118 18.00 -7.32 -34.37
CA GLN A 118 19.28 -7.98 -34.57
C GLN A 118 20.11 -8.06 -33.28
N ILE A 119 20.06 -7.02 -32.44
CA ILE A 119 20.69 -7.01 -31.12
C ILE A 119 20.13 -8.14 -30.26
N LYS A 120 18.80 -8.27 -30.20
CA LYS A 120 18.14 -9.31 -29.40
C LYS A 120 18.54 -10.71 -29.81
N ASP A 121 18.61 -10.99 -31.11
CA ASP A 121 18.93 -12.31 -31.61
C ASP A 121 20.41 -12.65 -31.43
N LYS A 122 21.32 -11.69 -31.66
CA LYS A 122 22.75 -11.86 -31.35
C LYS A 122 23.01 -12.10 -29.86
N VAL A 123 22.32 -11.38 -28.98
CA VAL A 123 22.45 -11.56 -27.52
C VAL A 123 21.92 -12.93 -27.07
N LYS A 124 20.78 -13.38 -27.62
CA LYS A 124 20.27 -14.73 -27.35
C LYS A 124 21.26 -15.80 -27.77
N GLU A 125 21.80 -15.69 -28.98
CA GLU A 125 22.77 -16.65 -29.50
C GLU A 125 24.02 -16.68 -28.62
N HIS A 126 24.57 -15.51 -28.28
CA HIS A 126 25.74 -15.41 -27.41
C HIS A 126 25.49 -16.03 -26.02
N LEU A 127 24.36 -15.71 -25.38
CA LEU A 127 24.00 -16.28 -24.06
C LEU A 127 23.77 -17.79 -24.13
N TYR A 128 23.16 -18.28 -25.22
CA TYR A 128 22.94 -19.70 -25.46
C TYR A 128 24.27 -20.45 -25.62
N GLN A 129 25.20 -19.95 -26.44
CA GLN A 129 26.52 -20.54 -26.60
C GLN A 129 27.32 -20.51 -25.29
N TRP A 130 27.24 -19.41 -24.55
CA TRP A 130 27.90 -19.28 -23.25
C TRP A 130 27.39 -20.33 -22.26
N THR A 131 26.07 -20.49 -22.12
CA THR A 131 25.48 -21.50 -21.22
C THR A 131 25.72 -22.94 -21.68
N LYS A 132 25.80 -23.18 -22.99
CA LYS A 132 26.18 -24.48 -23.55
C LYS A 132 27.64 -24.83 -23.27
N GLY A 133 28.54 -23.85 -23.30
CA GLY A 133 29.96 -24.02 -23.00
C GLY A 133 30.27 -24.28 -21.51
N THR A 134 29.39 -23.86 -20.59
CA THR A 134 29.61 -24.04 -19.14
C THR A 134 29.29 -25.46 -18.63
N GLN A 135 28.78 -26.37 -19.47
CA GLN A 135 28.46 -27.75 -19.08
C GLN A 135 29.67 -28.70 -19.02
N ILE A 136 30.90 -28.21 -19.19
CA ILE A 136 32.12 -29.03 -19.24
C ILE A 136 33.13 -28.48 -18.23
N ASP A 137 32.99 -28.84 -16.94
CA ASP A 137 34.13 -28.97 -15.99
C ASP A 137 33.70 -29.53 -14.62
N THR A 138 32.88 -30.59 -14.60
CA THR A 138 32.62 -31.38 -13.38
C THR A 138 33.50 -32.62 -13.26
N SER A 139 34.53 -32.78 -14.11
CA SER A 139 35.38 -33.98 -14.15
C SER A 139 36.78 -33.81 -13.55
N ILE A 140 37.18 -32.62 -13.09
CA ILE A 140 38.50 -32.39 -12.46
C ILE A 140 38.37 -32.21 -10.94
N LYS A 141 37.77 -33.20 -10.26
CA LYS A 141 37.98 -33.44 -8.82
C LYS A 141 37.72 -34.93 -8.56
N ASN A 142 38.74 -35.76 -8.78
CA ASN A 142 38.99 -37.04 -8.11
C ASN A 142 40.23 -37.69 -8.74
N THR A 143 41.41 -37.14 -8.41
CA THR A 143 42.66 -37.88 -8.41
C THR A 143 43.49 -37.42 -7.23
#